data_AF-A0A0Q7XSA3-F1
#
_entry.id   AF-A0A0Q7XSA3-F1
#
_cell.length_a   1.000
_cell.length_b   1.000
_cell.length_c   1.000
_cell.angle_alpha   90.00
_cell.angle_beta   90.00
_cell.angle_gamma   90.00
#
_symmetry.space_group_name_H-M   'P 1'
#
loop_
_entity.id
_entity.type
_entity.pdbx_description
1 polymer ?
#
loop_
_entity_poly.entity_id
_entity_poly.type
_entity_poly.pdbx_seq_one_letter_code
_entity_poly.pdbx_strand_id
1 'polypeptide(L)'
;MTRKEAVKQAARDEWSVVKWPIYGALIFLMAVALHIPQRLEGKIFPVVAGTDVTKIVKSTSKIDELPGQILFYGKARKVRECAYDHIEWFMTDGGIDTRVDIALYESDKIRRPGEFQFGPWGTKMTAEELRYRSYAVVYHRCHWLWLTATHFYP
;
A
#
# COMPACT_ATOMS: atom_id res chain seq x y z
N MET A 1 17.71 23.73 54.17
CA MET A 1 16.50 23.14 53.57
C MET A 1 15.49 22.87 54.67
N THR A 2 14.28 23.42 54.57
CA THR A 2 13.25 23.26 55.61
C THR A 2 12.47 21.96 55.42
N ARG A 3 11.92 21.37 56.50
CA ARG A 3 11.07 20.16 56.42
C ARG A 3 9.92 20.31 55.41
N LYS A 4 9.40 21.52 55.22
CA LYS A 4 8.35 21.84 54.23
C LYS A 4 8.86 21.77 52.78
N GLU A 5 10.12 22.15 52.53
CA GLU A 5 10.74 22.03 51.20
C GLU A 5 11.02 20.56 50.85
N ALA A 6 11.49 19.76 51.80
CA ALA A 6 11.74 18.32 51.59
C ALA A 6 10.46 17.56 51.22
N VAL A 7 9.33 17.85 51.88
CA VAL A 7 8.03 17.23 51.57
C VAL A 7 7.53 17.66 50.18
N LYS A 8 7.70 18.94 49.81
CA LYS A 8 7.34 19.43 48.47
C LYS A 8 8.20 18.80 47.37
N GLN A 9 9.48 18.58 47.62
CA GLN A 9 10.41 17.93 46.69
C GLN A 9 10.02 16.46 46.48
N ALA A 10 9.84 15.71 47.58
CA ALA A 10 9.43 14.30 47.53
C ALA A 10 8.10 14.10 46.80
N ALA A 11 7.10 14.95 47.05
CA ALA A 11 5.83 14.91 46.32
C ALA A 11 5.99 15.24 44.82
N ARG A 12 6.94 16.12 44.45
CA ARG A 12 7.21 16.45 43.05
C ARG A 12 7.90 15.30 42.32
N ASP A 13 8.86 14.66 42.99
CA ASP A 13 9.62 13.53 42.47
C ASP A 13 8.71 12.31 42.30
N GLU A 14 7.87 12.01 43.29
CA GLU A 14 6.87 10.93 43.24
C GLU A 14 5.84 11.14 42.12
N TRP A 15 5.41 12.38 41.88
CA TRP A 15 4.50 12.72 40.78
C TRP A 15 5.16 12.63 39.40
N SER A 16 6.48 12.81 39.31
CA SER A 16 7.21 12.68 38.05
C SER A 16 7.41 11.21 37.66
N VAL A 17 7.83 10.36 38.61
CA VAL A 17 8.21 8.97 38.32
C VAL A 17 7.02 8.12 37.85
N VAL A 18 5.81 8.38 38.35
CA VAL A 18 4.61 7.59 38.00
C VAL A 18 3.93 8.04 36.70
N LYS A 19 4.01 9.33 36.34
CA LYS A 19 3.28 9.85 35.16
C LYS A 19 4.00 9.63 33.85
N TRP A 20 5.33 9.71 33.83
CA TRP A 20 6.13 9.45 32.62
C TRP A 20 5.86 8.09 31.97
N PRO A 21 5.79 6.95 32.68
CA PRO A 21 5.50 5.66 32.05
C PRO A 21 4.08 5.59 31.48
N ILE A 22 3.10 6.22 32.12
CA ILE A 22 1.71 6.26 31.61
C ILE A 22 1.65 7.05 30.30
N TYR A 23 2.27 8.23 30.24
CA TYR A 23 2.33 9.01 29.00
C TYR A 23 3.13 8.27 27.92
N GLY A 24 4.23 7.62 28.28
CA GLY A 24 5.01 6.79 27.36
C GLY A 24 4.17 5.65 26.77
N ALA A 25 3.41 4.93 27.61
CA ALA A 25 2.51 3.86 27.17
C ALA A 25 1.38 4.37 26.27
N LEU A 26 0.77 5.52 26.61
CA LEU A 26 -0.28 6.12 25.77
C LEU A 26 0.26 6.57 24.41
N ILE A 27 1.43 7.20 24.37
CA ILE A 27 2.09 7.60 23.11
C ILE A 27 2.43 6.36 22.27
N PHE A 28 2.95 5.31 22.90
CA PHE A 28 3.25 4.05 22.23
C PHE A 28 1.98 3.39 21.64
N LEU A 29 0.92 3.27 22.45
CA LEU A 29 -0.36 2.72 21.98
C LEU A 29 -0.96 3.53 20.83
N MET A 30 -0.89 4.86 20.91
CA MET A 30 -1.32 5.74 19.83
C MET A 30 -0.48 5.53 18.57
N ALA A 31 0.85 5.41 18.68
CA ALA A 31 1.72 5.15 17.54
C ALA A 31 1.40 3.78 16.89
N VAL A 32 1.19 2.75 17.70
CA VAL A 32 0.81 1.40 17.24
C VAL A 32 -0.56 1.43 16.54
N ALA A 33 -1.54 2.11 17.14
CA ALA A 33 -2.89 2.25 16.59
C ALA A 33 -2.90 2.99 15.25
N LEU A 34 -1.92 3.86 14.96
CA LEU A 34 -1.79 4.55 13.67
C LEU A 34 -1.15 3.68 12.56
N HIS A 35 -0.37 2.64 12.92
CA HIS A 35 0.39 1.85 11.94
C HIS A 35 -0.29 0.52 11.55
N ILE A 36 -0.89 -0.19 12.51
CA ILE A 36 -1.57 -1.47 12.26
C ILE A 36 -2.73 -1.39 11.23
N PRO A 37 -3.56 -0.32 11.17
CA PRO A 37 -4.74 -0.30 10.31
C PRO A 37 -4.43 -0.43 8.83
N GLN A 38 -3.28 0.04 8.35
CA GLN A 38 -3.00 0.20 6.92
C GLN A 38 -3.09 -1.11 6.13
N ARG A 39 -2.43 -2.15 6.63
CA ARG A 39 -2.38 -3.47 5.99
C ARG A 39 -3.59 -4.33 6.33
N LEU A 40 -4.15 -4.16 7.53
CA LEU A 40 -5.30 -4.93 7.96
C LEU A 40 -6.58 -4.45 7.27
N GLU A 41 -6.76 -3.13 7.11
CA GLU A 41 -7.90 -2.54 6.44
C GLU A 41 -7.98 -3.01 4.99
N GLY A 42 -6.89 -3.01 4.23
CA GLY A 42 -6.94 -3.46 2.84
C GLY A 42 -7.22 -4.96 2.67
N LYS A 43 -6.94 -5.79 3.69
CA LYS A 43 -7.30 -7.22 3.70
C LYS A 43 -8.76 -7.46 4.03
N ILE A 44 -9.33 -6.73 4.99
CA ILE A 44 -10.71 -6.92 5.45
C ILE A 44 -11.70 -6.11 4.59
N PHE A 45 -11.31 -4.89 4.21
CA PHE A 45 -12.09 -3.91 3.46
C PHE A 45 -11.31 -3.38 2.24
N PRO A 46 -11.00 -4.26 1.27
CA PRO A 46 -10.26 -3.88 0.07
C PRO A 46 -10.96 -2.74 -0.67
N VAL A 47 -10.18 -1.86 -1.29
CA VAL A 47 -10.74 -0.75 -2.10
C VAL A 47 -11.05 -1.19 -3.53
N VAL A 48 -10.30 -2.18 -4.01
CA VAL A 48 -10.43 -2.77 -5.32
C VAL A 48 -10.41 -4.29 -5.18
N ALA A 49 -11.26 -4.99 -5.93
CA ALA A 49 -11.40 -6.44 -5.89
C ALA A 49 -11.58 -6.99 -7.31
N GLY A 50 -11.45 -8.32 -7.46
CA GLY A 50 -11.67 -9.01 -8.73
C GLY A 50 -10.72 -8.56 -9.85
N THR A 51 -9.47 -8.25 -9.49
CA THR A 51 -8.42 -7.91 -10.45
C THR A 51 -8.02 -9.15 -11.24
N ASP A 52 -7.93 -9.02 -12.56
CA ASP A 52 -7.64 -10.12 -13.48
C ASP A 52 -6.91 -9.61 -14.72
N VAL A 53 -5.85 -10.31 -15.16
CA VAL A 53 -5.10 -10.00 -16.39
C VAL A 53 -5.75 -10.68 -17.58
N THR A 54 -6.57 -9.91 -18.28
CA THR A 54 -7.38 -10.38 -19.41
C THR A 54 -6.59 -10.63 -20.70
N LYS A 55 -5.49 -9.92 -20.94
CA LYS A 55 -4.75 -10.00 -22.20
C LYS A 55 -3.29 -9.67 -22.00
N ILE A 56 -2.41 -10.47 -22.61
CA ILE A 56 -0.96 -10.23 -22.67
C ILE A 56 -0.56 -10.27 -24.15
N VAL A 57 0.14 -9.23 -24.61
CA VAL A 57 0.59 -9.06 -25.98
C VAL A 57 2.11 -8.87 -25.95
N LYS A 58 2.85 -9.63 -26.75
CA LYS A 58 4.27 -9.34 -26.97
C LYS A 58 4.34 -8.08 -27.83
N SER A 59 5.11 -7.07 -27.41
CA SER A 59 5.32 -5.90 -28.26
C SER A 59 6.06 -6.35 -29.53
N THR A 60 5.34 -6.35 -30.66
CA THR A 60 5.88 -6.68 -31.99
C THR A 60 6.30 -5.42 -32.76
N SER A 61 5.92 -4.24 -32.26
CA SER A 61 6.08 -2.97 -32.93
C SER A 61 7.49 -2.43 -32.71
N LYS A 62 8.24 -2.22 -33.79
CA LYS A 62 9.47 -1.37 -33.80
C LYS A 62 9.22 0.08 -33.35
N ILE A 63 7.97 0.43 -33.06
CA ILE A 63 7.47 1.75 -32.67
C ILE A 63 7.34 1.85 -31.14
N ASP A 64 7.40 0.72 -30.41
CA ASP A 64 7.32 0.72 -28.95
C ASP A 64 8.74 0.78 -28.36
N GLU A 65 9.01 1.80 -27.58
CA GLU A 65 10.34 2.32 -27.22
C GLU A 65 11.31 1.35 -26.50
N LEU A 66 10.92 0.11 -26.19
CA LEU A 66 11.79 -0.85 -25.51
C LEU A 66 11.60 -2.29 -26.04
N PRO A 67 12.53 -2.82 -26.85
CA PRO A 67 12.47 -4.21 -27.31
C PRO A 67 12.51 -5.18 -26.12
N GLY A 68 11.63 -6.18 -26.14
CA GLY A 68 11.56 -7.23 -25.11
C GLY A 68 10.54 -6.99 -24.01
N GLN A 69 9.73 -5.92 -24.06
CA GLN A 69 8.61 -5.75 -23.15
C GLN A 69 7.35 -6.52 -23.60
N ILE A 70 6.58 -6.99 -22.62
CA ILE A 70 5.19 -7.41 -22.83
C ILE A 70 4.25 -6.28 -22.44
N LEU A 71 3.16 -6.15 -23.18
CA LEU A 71 2.04 -5.28 -22.83
C LEU A 71 0.93 -6.15 -22.24
N PHE A 72 0.38 -5.73 -21.10
CA PHE A 72 -0.75 -6.42 -20.50
C PHE A 72 -1.91 -5.47 -20.24
N TYR A 73 -3.10 -6.07 -20.21
CA TYR A 73 -4.38 -5.44 -19.98
C TYR A 73 -5.15 -6.26 -18.97
N GLY A 74 -5.93 -5.58 -18.15
CA GLY A 74 -6.77 -6.27 -17.18
C GLY A 74 -8.02 -5.51 -16.85
N LYS A 75 -8.79 -6.14 -15.99
CA LYS A 75 -10.00 -5.58 -15.40
C LYS A 75 -9.88 -5.65 -13.89
N ALA A 76 -10.54 -4.73 -13.22
CA ALA A 76 -10.69 -4.76 -11.77
C ALA A 76 -12.00 -4.05 -11.40
N ARG A 77 -12.44 -4.20 -10.16
CA ARG A 77 -13.64 -3.56 -9.65
C ARG A 77 -13.29 -2.68 -8.45
N LYS A 78 -13.53 -1.38 -8.56
CA LYS A 78 -13.44 -0.44 -7.43
C LYS A 78 -14.68 -0.60 -6.56
N VAL A 79 -14.51 -1.12 -5.36
CA VAL A 79 -15.63 -1.41 -4.42
C VAL A 79 -15.88 -0.28 -3.42
N ARG A 80 -14.91 0.62 -3.21
CA ARG A 80 -15.03 1.78 -2.31
C ARG A 80 -14.63 3.07 -3.00
N GLU A 81 -15.26 4.18 -2.63
CA GLU A 81 -14.99 5.52 -3.16
C GLU A 81 -13.82 6.21 -2.44
N CYS A 82 -12.63 5.61 -2.50
CA CYS A 82 -11.41 6.25 -1.99
C CYS A 82 -10.60 6.88 -3.13
N ALA A 83 -9.81 7.91 -2.81
CA ALA A 83 -8.88 8.50 -3.76
C ALA A 83 -7.72 7.53 -4.04
N TYR A 84 -7.38 7.36 -5.31
CA TYR A 84 -6.19 6.61 -5.72
C TYR A 84 -4.94 7.44 -5.40
N ASP A 85 -3.92 6.79 -4.85
CA ASP A 85 -2.64 7.44 -4.54
C ASP A 85 -1.56 6.93 -5.51
N HIS A 86 -1.24 5.63 -5.46
CA HIS A 86 -0.31 5.00 -6.40
C HIS A 86 -0.45 3.46 -6.44
N ILE A 87 0.25 2.83 -7.38
CA ILE A 87 0.38 1.37 -7.52
C ILE A 87 1.86 1.00 -7.53
N GLU A 88 2.18 -0.09 -6.85
CA GLU A 88 3.49 -0.74 -6.90
C GLU A 88 3.31 -2.17 -7.38
N TRP A 89 4.24 -2.67 -8.18
CA TRP A 89 4.23 -4.05 -8.65
C TRP A 89 5.45 -4.78 -8.12
N PHE A 90 5.25 -6.04 -7.73
CA PHE A 90 6.28 -6.90 -7.17
C PHE A 90 6.27 -8.23 -7.89
N MET A 91 7.47 -8.83 -7.99
CA MET A 91 7.67 -10.20 -8.42
C MET A 91 8.28 -10.99 -7.26
N THR A 92 7.78 -12.19 -7.01
CA THR A 92 8.28 -13.09 -5.98
C THR A 92 9.12 -14.20 -6.59
N ASP A 93 10.36 -14.33 -6.13
CA ASP A 93 11.27 -15.43 -6.48
C ASP A 93 11.92 -16.01 -5.23
N GLY A 94 11.74 -17.31 -4.99
CA GLY A 94 12.31 -17.97 -3.81
C GLY A 94 11.91 -17.34 -2.47
N GLY A 95 10.75 -16.66 -2.40
CA GLY A 95 10.29 -15.92 -1.21
C GLY A 95 10.85 -14.50 -1.06
N ILE A 96 11.62 -14.02 -2.03
CA ILE A 96 12.12 -12.65 -2.09
C ILE A 96 11.21 -11.85 -3.03
N ASP A 97 10.66 -10.74 -2.51
CA ASP A 97 9.86 -9.80 -3.28
C ASP A 97 10.76 -8.71 -3.87
N THR A 98 10.76 -8.59 -5.20
CA THR A 98 11.49 -7.54 -5.93
C THR A 98 10.49 -6.60 -6.59
N ARG A 99 10.65 -5.29 -6.39
CA ARG A 99 9.85 -4.28 -7.07
C ARG A 99 10.16 -4.30 -8.58
N VAL A 100 9.11 -4.27 -9.39
CA VAL A 100 9.23 -4.25 -10.86
C VAL A 100 8.66 -2.96 -11.41
N ASP A 101 9.37 -2.39 -12.38
CA ASP A 101 8.90 -1.22 -13.10
C ASP A 101 7.79 -1.58 -14.10
N ILE A 102 6.68 -0.84 -14.01
CA ILE A 102 5.55 -0.93 -14.93
C ILE A 102 5.47 0.39 -15.70
N ALA A 103 5.57 0.32 -17.03
CA ALA A 103 5.38 1.47 -17.90
C ALA A 103 3.89 1.67 -18.17
N LEU A 104 3.37 2.87 -17.90
CA LEU A 104 1.98 3.22 -18.19
C LEU A 104 1.94 3.93 -19.54
N TYR A 105 1.31 3.32 -20.54
CA TYR A 105 1.18 3.91 -21.89
C TYR A 105 -0.11 4.69 -22.09
N GLU A 106 -0.99 4.68 -21.09
CA GLU A 106 -2.22 5.46 -21.09
C GLU A 106 -2.18 6.50 -19.96
N SER A 107 -2.80 7.66 -20.21
CA SER A 107 -2.93 8.71 -19.20
C SER A 107 -3.82 8.29 -18.03
N ASP A 108 -3.65 8.99 -16.90
CA ASP A 108 -4.44 8.73 -15.70
C ASP A 108 -5.93 8.95 -15.94
N LYS A 109 -6.72 7.92 -15.63
CA LYS A 109 -8.19 7.95 -15.70
C LYS A 109 -8.79 7.99 -14.31
N ILE A 110 -9.72 8.92 -14.10
CA ILE A 110 -10.57 8.95 -12.91
C ILE A 110 -11.54 7.77 -12.96
N ARG A 111 -11.41 6.83 -12.01
CA ARG A 111 -12.24 5.62 -11.91
C ARG A 111 -13.28 5.78 -10.81
N ARG A 112 -14.56 5.80 -11.19
CA ARG A 112 -15.70 5.72 -10.26
C ARG A 112 -15.81 4.30 -9.67
N PRO A 113 -16.49 4.12 -8.53
CA PRO A 113 -16.85 2.79 -8.05
C PRO A 113 -17.54 1.97 -9.15
N GLY A 114 -17.20 0.69 -9.26
CA GLY A 114 -17.66 -0.19 -10.35
C GLY A 114 -16.53 -0.93 -11.05
N GLU A 115 -16.88 -1.67 -12.10
CA GLU A 115 -15.90 -2.34 -12.96
C GLU A 115 -15.17 -1.34 -13.85
N PHE A 116 -13.88 -1.57 -14.05
CA PHE A 116 -13.06 -0.79 -14.95
C PHE A 116 -11.99 -1.65 -15.61
N GLN A 117 -11.49 -1.18 -16.73
CA GLN A 117 -10.37 -1.79 -17.44
C GLN A 117 -9.11 -0.95 -17.24
N PHE A 118 -7.95 -1.60 -17.35
CA PHE A 118 -6.64 -0.97 -17.29
C PHE A 118 -5.70 -1.58 -18.33
N GLY A 119 -4.62 -0.84 -18.62
CA GLY A 119 -3.70 -1.12 -19.71
C GLY A 119 -3.92 -0.18 -20.90
N PRO A 120 -2.99 -0.14 -21.87
CA PRO A 120 -1.80 -0.98 -21.94
C PRO A 120 -0.73 -0.61 -20.90
N TRP A 121 -0.29 -1.61 -20.13
CA TRP A 121 0.83 -1.49 -19.19
C TRP A 121 1.99 -2.36 -19.66
N GLY A 122 3.20 -1.80 -19.69
CA GLY A 122 4.43 -2.48 -20.12
C GLY A 122 5.24 -3.01 -18.96
N THR A 123 5.84 -4.18 -19.16
CA THR A 123 6.80 -4.75 -18.21
C THR A 123 7.83 -5.62 -18.92
N LYS A 124 8.99 -5.80 -18.30
CA LYS A 124 10.04 -6.74 -18.75
C LYS A 124 9.82 -8.17 -18.24
N MET A 125 8.83 -8.39 -17.36
CA MET A 125 8.47 -9.74 -16.92
C MET A 125 8.00 -10.59 -18.09
N THR A 126 8.21 -11.90 -17.99
CA THR A 126 7.56 -12.88 -18.85
C THR A 126 6.07 -12.99 -18.52
N ALA A 127 5.28 -13.55 -19.45
CA ALA A 127 3.86 -13.76 -19.23
C ALA A 127 3.57 -14.74 -18.06
N GLU A 128 4.48 -15.69 -17.82
CA GLU A 128 4.39 -16.64 -16.71
C GLU A 128 4.67 -15.96 -15.36
N GLU A 129 5.74 -15.17 -15.29
CA GLU A 129 6.07 -14.39 -14.08
C GLU A 129 4.93 -13.44 -13.72
N LEU A 130 4.39 -12.72 -14.71
CA LEU A 130 3.27 -11.80 -14.49
C LEU A 130 2.05 -12.51 -13.89
N ARG A 131 1.72 -13.73 -14.35
CA ARG A 131 0.51 -14.45 -13.93
C ARG A 131 0.67 -15.17 -12.60
N TYR A 132 1.81 -15.80 -12.36
CA TYR A 132 1.94 -16.76 -11.25
C TYR A 132 2.92 -16.32 -10.18
N ARG A 133 3.72 -15.29 -10.46
CA ARG A 133 4.84 -14.89 -9.62
C ARG A 133 4.89 -13.39 -9.38
N SER A 134 3.79 -12.69 -9.64
CA SER A 134 3.73 -11.25 -9.45
C SER A 134 2.47 -10.86 -8.70
N TYR A 135 2.52 -9.71 -8.05
CA TYR A 135 1.36 -9.10 -7.41
C TYR A 135 1.51 -7.58 -7.43
N ALA A 136 0.38 -6.88 -7.39
CA ALA A 136 0.36 -5.43 -7.26
C ALA A 136 -0.13 -5.03 -5.86
N VAL A 137 0.41 -3.95 -5.33
CA VAL A 137 -0.09 -3.28 -4.14
C VAL A 137 -0.63 -1.92 -4.56
N VAL A 138 -1.92 -1.70 -4.37
CA VAL A 138 -2.53 -0.41 -4.67
C VAL A 138 -2.87 0.32 -3.39
N TYR A 139 -2.36 1.54 -3.30
CA TYR A 139 -2.53 2.42 -2.18
C TYR A 139 -3.62 3.43 -2.48
N HIS A 140 -4.56 3.53 -1.54
CA HIS A 140 -5.66 4.47 -1.62
C HIS A 140 -5.72 5.31 -0.35
N ARG A 141 -6.11 6.57 -0.50
CA ARG A 141 -6.41 7.47 0.61
C ARG A 141 -7.88 7.36 0.96
N CYS A 142 -8.22 6.36 1.78
CA CYS A 142 -9.56 6.23 2.35
C CYS A 142 -9.74 7.08 3.62
N HIS A 143 -8.63 7.41 4.28
CA HIS A 143 -8.58 8.17 5.52
C HIS A 143 -7.48 9.24 5.41
N TRP A 144 -7.54 10.28 6.23
CA TRP A 144 -6.55 11.37 6.20
C TRP A 144 -5.22 11.00 6.89
N LEU A 145 -5.25 10.06 7.84
CA LEU A 145 -4.08 9.67 8.64
C LEU A 145 -3.19 8.62 7.96
N TRP A 146 -3.74 7.77 7.10
CA TRP A 146 -2.99 6.66 6.50
C TRP A 146 -3.53 6.22 5.15
N LEU A 147 -2.70 5.48 4.42
CA LEU A 147 -3.05 4.82 3.17
C LEU A 147 -3.55 3.40 3.44
N THR A 148 -4.59 2.99 2.70
CA THR A 148 -5.10 1.63 2.69
C THR A 148 -4.42 0.87 1.55
N ALA A 149 -3.65 -0.16 1.87
CA ALA A 149 -2.90 -0.97 0.91
C ALA A 149 -3.68 -2.23 0.54
N THR A 150 -4.09 -2.39 -0.72
CA THR A 150 -4.80 -3.59 -1.21
C THR A 150 -3.90 -4.40 -2.12
N HIS A 151 -3.75 -5.70 -1.84
CA HIS A 151 -2.95 -6.60 -2.67
C HIS A 151 -3.80 -7.21 -3.79
N PHE A 152 -3.26 -7.23 -5.01
CA PHE A 152 -3.85 -7.88 -6.17
C PHE A 152 -2.94 -9.00 -6.64
N TYR A 153 -3.52 -10.18 -6.81
CA TYR A 153 -2.86 -11.32 -7.41
C TYR A 153 -3.55 -11.55 -8.76
N PRO A 154 -2.90 -11.15 -9.87
CA PRO A 154 -3.45 -11.24 -11.23
C PRO A 154 -3.65 -12.69 -11.71
#